data_AF-A0A960GZ73-F1
#
_entry.id   AF-A0A960GZ73-F1
#
_cell.length_a   1.000
_cell.length_b   1.000
_cell.length_c   1.000
_cell.angle_alpha   90.00
_cell.angle_beta   90.00
_cell.angle_gamma   90.00
#
_symmetry.space_group_name_H-M   'P 1'
#
loop_
_entity.id
_entity.type
_entity.pdbx_description
1 polymer ?
#
loop_
_entity_poly.entity_id
_entity_poly.type
_entity_poly.pdbx_seq_one_letter_code
_entity_poly.pdbx_strand_id
1 'polypeptide(L)'
;MSITWHYGDVAQHASTIGNSTANLEAVHKAIMADVQACAEFWQSQGQGVFDQFVNDLNRNFAVIAESMGNHGTSVSSTLGNTQEHDHMVGQSWSV
;
A
#
# COMPACT_ATOMS: atom_id res chain seq x y z
N MET A 1 -17.84 11.98 19.70
CA MET A 1 -18.06 10.78 18.87
C MET A 1 -17.04 9.74 19.29
N SER A 2 -17.45 8.56 19.74
CA SER A 2 -16.51 7.43 19.90
C SER A 2 -16.43 6.69 18.57
N ILE A 3 -15.22 6.32 18.16
CA ILE A 3 -15.04 5.44 17.00
C ILE A 3 -15.14 4.02 17.51
N THR A 4 -16.03 3.22 16.93
CA THR A 4 -16.17 1.79 17.23
C THR A 4 -15.59 1.01 16.05
N TRP A 5 -14.65 0.11 16.31
CA TRP A 5 -14.01 -0.74 15.32
C TRP A 5 -14.41 -2.20 15.56
N HIS A 6 -14.89 -2.91 14.53
CA HIS A 6 -15.11 -4.36 14.60
C HIS A 6 -14.01 -5.11 13.84
N TYR A 7 -13.77 -6.37 14.21
CA TYR A 7 -12.80 -7.23 13.53
C TYR A 7 -13.04 -7.33 12.02
N GLY A 8 -14.31 -7.40 11.61
CA GLY A 8 -14.69 -7.41 10.19
C GLY A 8 -14.26 -6.14 9.45
N ASP A 9 -14.43 -4.97 10.07
CA ASP A 9 -14.04 -3.68 9.49
C ASP A 9 -12.51 -3.61 9.28
N VAL A 10 -11.75 -4.09 10.27
CA VAL A 10 -10.28 -4.13 10.21
C VAL A 10 -9.78 -5.12 9.17
N ALA A 11 -10.42 -6.30 9.07
CA ALA A 11 -10.11 -7.30 8.04
C ALA A 11 -10.39 -6.76 6.62
N GLN A 12 -11.53 -6.08 6.44
CA GLN A 12 -11.86 -5.42 5.18
C GLN A 12 -10.86 -4.31 4.85
N HIS A 13 -10.39 -3.56 5.85
CA HIS A 13 -9.37 -2.54 5.65
C HIS A 13 -8.04 -3.14 5.18
N ALA A 14 -7.59 -4.25 5.79
CA ALA A 14 -6.39 -4.97 5.37
C ALA A 14 -6.51 -5.44 3.90
N SER A 15 -7.65 -5.99 3.51
CA SER A 15 -7.93 -6.37 2.11
C SER A 15 -7.93 -5.17 1.17
N THR A 16 -8.50 -4.04 1.60
CA THR A 16 -8.51 -2.79 0.84
C THR A 16 -7.09 -2.28 0.58
N ILE A 17 -6.21 -2.33 1.59
CA ILE A 17 -4.80 -1.96 1.44
C ILE A 17 -4.13 -2.86 0.40
N GLY A 18 -4.30 -4.19 0.51
CA GLY A 18 -3.72 -5.15 -0.45
C GLY A 18 -4.17 -4.89 -1.90
N ASN A 19 -5.47 -4.67 -2.11
CA ASN A 19 -6.01 -4.33 -3.44
C ASN A 19 -5.45 -3.00 -3.95
N SER A 20 -5.30 -2.01 -3.06
CA SER A 20 -4.76 -0.70 -3.42
C SER A 20 -3.29 -0.79 -3.81
N THR A 21 -2.48 -1.65 -3.16
CA THR A 21 -1.08 -1.90 -3.53
C THR A 21 -0.98 -2.51 -4.93
N ALA A 22 -1.79 -3.53 -5.22
CA ALA A 22 -1.82 -4.14 -6.56
C ALA A 22 -2.23 -3.13 -7.64
N ASN A 23 -3.21 -2.27 -7.34
CA ASN A 23 -3.62 -1.21 -8.24
C ASN A 23 -2.53 -0.14 -8.43
N LEU A 24 -1.78 0.20 -7.39
CA LEU A 24 -0.65 1.14 -7.48
C LEU A 24 0.39 0.65 -8.48
N GLU A 25 0.75 -0.64 -8.44
CA GLU A 25 1.69 -1.23 -9.40
C GLU A 25 1.15 -1.23 -10.84
N ALA A 26 -0.14 -1.48 -11.02
CA ALA A 26 -0.78 -1.42 -12.33
C ALA A 26 -0.76 0.01 -12.90
N VAL A 27 -1.09 1.00 -12.07
CA VAL A 27 -1.04 2.42 -12.44
C VAL A 27 0.40 2.85 -12.76
N HIS A 28 1.39 2.39 -11.98
CA HIS A 28 2.80 2.68 -12.24
C HIS A 28 3.24 2.19 -13.63
N LYS A 29 2.88 0.95 -13.98
CA LYS A 29 3.17 0.36 -15.31
C LYS A 29 2.51 1.14 -16.43
N ALA A 30 1.26 1.56 -16.26
CA ALA A 30 0.55 2.37 -17.24
C ALA A 30 1.23 3.73 -17.45
N ILE A 31 1.56 4.44 -16.36
CA ILE A 31 2.29 5.71 -16.43
C ILE A 31 3.65 5.52 -17.11
N MET A 32 4.39 4.46 -16.77
CA MET A 32 5.68 4.17 -17.40
C MET A 32 5.55 3.92 -18.91
N ALA A 33 4.47 3.27 -19.36
CA ALA A 33 4.21 3.09 -20.78
C ALA A 33 4.00 4.44 -21.50
N ASP A 34 3.20 5.33 -20.90
CA ASP A 34 2.94 6.68 -21.45
C ASP A 34 4.21 7.55 -21.45
N VAL A 35 5.00 7.47 -20.39
CA VAL A 35 6.30 8.16 -20.25
C VAL A 35 7.26 7.70 -21.34
N GLN A 36 7.32 6.39 -21.59
CA GLN A 36 8.15 5.83 -22.66
C GLN A 36 7.65 6.26 -24.04
N ALA A 37 6.33 6.30 -24.26
CA ALA A 37 5.74 6.74 -25.52
C ALA A 37 6.05 8.21 -25.85
N CYS A 38 6.29 9.04 -24.84
CA CYS A 38 6.70 10.44 -25.01
C CYS A 38 8.19 10.70 -24.71
N ALA A 39 9.05 9.67 -24.73
CA ALA A 39 10.47 9.81 -24.38
C ALA A 39 11.21 10.88 -25.20
N GLU A 40 10.90 11.01 -26.50
CA GLU A 40 11.50 12.01 -27.39
C GLU A 40 11.24 13.45 -26.90
N PHE A 41 10.03 13.74 -26.41
CA PHE A 41 9.69 15.05 -25.84
C PHE A 41 10.62 15.38 -24.67
N TRP A 42 10.82 14.45 -23.74
CA TRP A 42 11.66 14.66 -22.57
C TRP A 42 13.15 14.74 -22.90
N GLN A 43 13.63 13.92 -23.84
CA GLN A 43 15.02 13.95 -24.29
C GLN A 43 15.35 15.26 -25.00
N SER A 44 14.37 15.93 -25.62
CA SER A 44 14.55 17.26 -26.23
C SER A 44 14.78 18.39 -25.21
N GLN A 45 14.42 18.19 -23.93
CA GLN A 45 14.53 19.21 -22.88
C GLN A 45 15.94 19.34 -22.30
N GLY A 46 16.83 18.37 -22.58
CA GLY A 46 18.20 18.37 -22.10
C GLY A 46 18.68 16.98 -21.70
N GLN A 47 20.01 16.81 -21.70
CA GLN A 47 20.62 15.54 -21.32
C GLN A 47 20.26 15.17 -19.87
N GLY A 48 19.82 13.93 -19.66
CA GLY A 48 19.54 13.37 -18.33
C GLY A 48 18.21 13.78 -17.69
N VAL A 49 17.44 14.70 -18.29
CA VAL A 49 16.12 15.12 -17.75
C VAL A 49 15.15 13.93 -17.71
N PHE A 50 15.09 13.16 -18.79
CA PHE A 50 14.25 11.95 -18.88
C PHE A 50 14.66 10.90 -17.85
N ASP A 51 15.95 10.62 -17.73
CA ASP A 51 16.47 9.62 -16.79
C ASP A 51 16.18 10.01 -15.33
N GLN A 52 16.37 11.28 -14.99
CA GLN A 52 16.04 11.81 -13.66
C GLN A 52 14.54 11.64 -13.35
N PHE A 53 13.67 12.00 -14.30
CA PHE A 53 12.22 11.85 -14.15
C PHE A 53 11.83 10.38 -13.91
N VAL A 54 12.34 9.46 -14.73
CA VAL A 54 12.06 8.02 -14.60
C VAL A 54 12.58 7.48 -13.26
N ASN A 55 13.77 7.88 -12.84
CA ASN A 55 14.36 7.46 -11.57
C ASN A 55 13.53 7.94 -10.37
N ASP A 56 13.15 9.21 -10.36
CA ASP A 56 12.33 9.79 -9.28
C ASP A 56 10.94 9.14 -9.23
N LEU A 57 10.32 8.91 -10.39
CA LEU A 57 9.04 8.22 -10.50
C LEU A 57 9.12 6.81 -9.91
N ASN A 58 10.08 5.99 -10.37
CA ASN A 58 10.26 4.62 -9.91
C ASN A 58 10.55 4.56 -8.41
N ARG A 59 11.41 5.44 -7.91
CA ARG A 59 11.74 5.53 -6.48
C ARG A 59 10.50 5.84 -5.64
N ASN A 60 9.70 6.82 -6.04
CA ASN A 60 8.52 7.23 -5.27
C ASN A 60 7.45 6.14 -5.25
N PHE A 61 7.19 5.47 -6.38
CA PHE A 61 6.25 4.35 -6.42
C PHE A 61 6.72 3.17 -5.57
N ALA A 62 8.02 2.84 -5.59
CA ALA A 62 8.57 1.79 -4.74
C ALA A 62 8.39 2.10 -3.24
N VAL A 63 8.66 3.34 -2.81
CA VAL A 63 8.48 3.76 -1.42
C VAL A 63 7.01 3.67 -0.98
N ILE A 64 6.07 4.07 -1.83
CA ILE A 64 4.64 3.98 -1.51
C ILE A 64 4.22 2.51 -1.43
N ALA A 65 4.63 1.66 -2.37
CA ALA A 65 4.31 0.24 -2.38
C ALA A 65 4.84 -0.47 -1.11
N GLU A 66 6.09 -0.19 -0.72
CA GLU A 66 6.68 -0.70 0.53
C GLU A 66 5.88 -0.24 1.75
N SER A 67 5.57 1.06 1.83
CA SER A 67 4.78 1.64 2.92
C SER A 67 3.41 0.97 3.05
N MET A 68 2.72 0.73 1.93
CA MET A 68 1.43 0.06 1.91
C MET A 68 1.53 -1.42 2.32
N GLY A 69 2.57 -2.13 1.89
CA GLY A 69 2.83 -3.51 2.32
C GLY A 69 3.07 -3.61 3.83
N ASN A 70 3.90 -2.71 4.37
CA ASN A 70 4.17 -2.62 5.81
C ASN A 70 2.90 -2.27 6.59
N HIS A 71 2.09 -1.35 6.08
CA HIS A 71 0.82 -0.96 6.70
C HIS A 71 -0.17 -2.13 6.71
N GLY A 72 -0.38 -2.81 5.58
CA GLY A 72 -1.30 -3.96 5.51
C GLY A 72 -0.88 -5.11 6.44
N THR A 73 0.42 -5.35 6.56
CA THR A 73 0.98 -6.32 7.52
C THR A 73 0.68 -5.92 8.97
N SER A 74 0.88 -4.64 9.30
CA SER A 74 0.62 -4.11 10.65
C SER A 74 -0.86 -4.21 11.03
N VAL A 75 -1.77 -3.87 10.10
CA VAL A 75 -3.22 -3.98 10.31
C VAL A 75 -3.62 -5.44 10.53
N SER A 76 -3.12 -6.36 9.71
CA SER A 76 -3.43 -7.78 9.81
C SER A 76 -2.89 -8.40 11.11
N SER A 77 -1.68 -8.02 11.52
CA SER A 77 -1.07 -8.43 12.79
C SER A 77 -1.89 -7.93 13.99
N THR A 78 -2.27 -6.64 13.97
CA THR A 78 -3.10 -6.05 15.03
C THR A 78 -4.44 -6.76 15.14
N LEU A 79 -5.10 -7.08 14.01
CA LEU A 79 -6.32 -7.86 13.99
C LEU A 79 -6.14 -9.22 14.68
N GLY A 80 -5.13 -9.99 14.29
CA GLY A 80 -4.86 -11.31 14.88
C GLY A 80 -4.60 -11.25 16.38
N ASN A 81 -3.71 -10.34 16.81
CA ASN A 81 -3.38 -10.16 18.23
C ASN A 81 -4.60 -9.77 19.06
N THR A 82 -5.49 -8.92 18.51
CA THR A 82 -6.67 -8.46 19.23
C THR A 82 -7.71 -9.58 19.35
N GLN A 83 -7.94 -10.35 18.28
CA GLN A 83 -8.84 -11.51 18.31
C GLN A 83 -8.36 -12.58 19.30
N GLU A 84 -7.05 -12.85 19.33
CA GLU A 84 -6.45 -13.79 20.29
C GLU A 84 -6.62 -13.29 21.73
N HIS A 85 -6.34 -12.01 21.98
CA HIS A 85 -6.49 -11.42 23.31
C HIS A 85 -7.94 -11.50 23.83
N ASP A 86 -8.92 -11.19 22.98
CA ASP A 86 -10.34 -11.29 23.31
C ASP A 86 -10.75 -12.75 23.61
N HIS A 87 -10.24 -13.70 22.83
CA HIS A 87 -10.46 -15.12 23.08
C HIS A 87 -9.90 -15.58 24.43
N MET A 88 -8.67 -15.17 24.77
CA MET A 88 -8.04 -15.49 26.06
C MET A 88 -8.84 -14.92 27.24
N VAL A 89 -9.30 -13.67 27.15
CA VAL A 89 -10.15 -13.06 28.19
C VAL A 89 -11.48 -13.82 28.32
N GLY A 90 -12.12 -14.15 27.20
CA GLY A 90 -13.36 -14.93 27.20
C GLY A 90 -13.22 -16.28 27.90
N GLN A 91 -12.12 -17.00 27.65
CA GLN A 91 -11.82 -18.25 28.35
C GLN A 91 -11.49 -18.05 29.83
N SER A 92 -10.80 -16.96 30.19
CA SER A 92 -10.48 -16.66 31.59
C SER A 92 -11.72 -16.39 32.44
N TRP A 93 -12.81 -15.93 31.83
CA TRP A 93 -14.06 -15.61 32.53
C TRP A 93 -15.08 -16.75 32.50
N SER A 94 -14.85 -17.80 31.71
CA SER A 94 -15.73 -18.97 31.64
C SER A 94 -15.57 -19.94 32.83
N VAL A 95 -15.33 -19.42 34.03
CA VAL A 95 -15.28 -20.20 35.28
C VAL A 95 -16.63 -20.78 35.67
#